data_AF-A0A559TLU4-F1
#
_entry.id   AF-A0A559TLU4-F1
#
_cell.length_a   1.000
_cell.length_b   1.000
_cell.length_c   1.000
_cell.angle_alpha   90.00
_cell.angle_beta   90.00
_cell.angle_gamma   90.00
#
_symmetry.space_group_name_H-M   'P 1'
#
loop_
_entity.id
_entity.type
_entity.pdbx_description
1 polymer ?
#
loop_
_entity_poly.entity_id
_entity_poly.type
_entity_poly.pdbx_seq_one_letter_code
_entity_poly.pdbx_strand_id
1 'polypeptide(L)'
;MTNLIEMSERAYFAQFAKRTGMFIGRTTLSGATAFIVGYDQAARRHGGPGLDGWREWLMANHQVGGNLVWEAQIRQIALPDWQGEWDLTPEQEVHVLDVLFALLDKFLAEREGPDSQT
;
A
#
# COMPACT_ATOMS: atom_id res chain seq x y z
N MET A 1 -16.72 8.98 -16.70
CA MET A 1 -16.25 8.96 -15.30
C MET A 1 -15.77 7.54 -15.03
N THR A 2 -14.53 7.34 -14.58
CA THR A 2 -14.02 5.98 -14.31
C THR A 2 -14.84 5.36 -13.20
N ASN A 3 -15.51 4.22 -13.45
CA ASN A 3 -16.28 3.53 -12.43
C ASN A 3 -15.32 2.76 -11.51
N LEU A 4 -15.01 3.35 -10.34
CA LEU A 4 -14.07 2.76 -9.37
C LEU A 4 -14.59 1.47 -8.74
N ILE A 5 -15.92 1.25 -8.74
CA ILE A 5 -16.56 0.14 -8.02
C ILE A 5 -16.39 -1.19 -8.78
N GLU A 6 -16.31 -1.14 -10.11
CA GLU A 6 -16.19 -2.33 -10.97
C GLU A 6 -14.71 -2.72 -11.23
N MET A 7 -13.76 -1.93 -10.73
CA MET A 7 -12.33 -2.20 -10.94
C MET A 7 -11.87 -3.37 -10.09
N SER A 8 -10.89 -4.14 -10.59
CA SER A 8 -10.13 -5.04 -9.73
C SER A 8 -9.44 -4.23 -8.63
N GLU A 9 -9.10 -4.89 -7.52
CA GLU A 9 -8.45 -4.19 -6.41
C GLU A 9 -7.10 -3.60 -6.82
N ARG A 10 -6.32 -4.31 -7.65
CA ARG A 10 -5.09 -3.77 -8.25
C ARG A 10 -5.36 -2.51 -9.06
N ALA A 11 -6.36 -2.55 -9.93
CA ALA A 11 -6.69 -1.41 -10.79
C ALA A 11 -7.22 -0.20 -9.98
N TYR A 12 -7.95 -0.46 -8.89
CA TYR A 12 -8.38 0.58 -7.94
C TYR A 12 -7.18 1.26 -7.28
N PHE A 13 -6.25 0.48 -6.71
CA PHE A 13 -5.07 1.04 -6.05
C PHE A 13 -4.09 1.70 -7.04
N ALA A 14 -4.00 1.24 -8.28
CA ALA A 14 -3.27 1.93 -9.34
C ALA A 14 -3.86 3.33 -9.64
N GLN A 15 -5.19 3.47 -9.62
CA GLN A 15 -5.84 4.77 -9.75
C GLN A 15 -5.63 5.65 -8.51
N PHE A 16 -5.68 5.06 -7.32
CA PHE A 16 -5.37 5.75 -6.08
C PHE A 16 -3.95 6.33 -6.12
N ALA A 17 -2.94 5.51 -6.41
CA ALA A 17 -1.54 5.93 -6.51
C ALA A 17 -1.37 7.09 -7.50
N LYS A 18 -1.91 6.95 -8.72
CA LYS A 18 -1.81 7.96 -9.79
C LYS A 18 -2.48 9.29 -9.42
N ARG A 19 -3.53 9.26 -8.59
CA ARG A 19 -4.36 10.43 -8.29
C ARG A 19 -4.54 10.63 -6.79
N THR A 20 -3.52 10.35 -5.98
CA THR A 20 -3.61 10.32 -4.51
C THR A 20 -4.33 11.55 -3.95
N GLY A 21 -3.95 12.76 -4.38
CA GLY A 21 -4.61 14.01 -3.95
C GLY A 21 -6.10 14.12 -4.27
N MET A 22 -6.63 13.43 -5.28
CA MET A 22 -8.08 13.38 -5.54
C MET A 22 -8.83 12.63 -4.43
N PHE A 23 -8.22 11.59 -3.85
CA PHE A 23 -8.84 10.75 -2.84
C PHE A 23 -8.68 11.32 -1.43
N ILE A 24 -7.52 11.92 -1.13
CA ILE A 24 -7.18 12.35 0.24
C ILE A 24 -6.87 13.85 0.38
N GLY A 25 -7.04 14.64 -0.68
CA GLY A 25 -6.82 16.10 -0.70
C GLY A 25 -5.35 16.52 -0.71
N ARG A 26 -4.54 15.98 0.21
CA ARG A 26 -3.09 16.22 0.29
C ARG A 26 -2.35 14.88 0.22
N THR A 27 -1.41 14.78 -0.72
CA THR A 27 -0.54 13.62 -0.85
C THR A 27 0.51 13.64 0.26
N THR A 28 0.26 12.92 1.35
CA THR A 28 1.23 12.63 2.42
C THR A 28 1.27 11.13 2.67
N LEU A 29 2.38 10.63 3.19
CA LEU A 29 2.52 9.24 3.59
C LEU A 29 1.47 8.86 4.63
N SER A 30 1.26 9.72 5.63
CA SER A 30 0.25 9.49 6.68
C SER A 30 -1.18 9.43 6.13
N GLY A 31 -1.51 10.27 5.16
CA GLY A 31 -2.82 10.27 4.52
C GLY A 31 -3.02 9.03 3.65
N ALA A 32 -2.00 8.62 2.91
CA ALA A 32 -2.04 7.42 2.09
C ALA A 32 -2.18 6.15 2.94
N THR A 33 -1.39 6.03 4.02
CA THR A 33 -1.49 4.88 4.93
C THR A 33 -2.84 4.85 5.64
N ALA A 34 -3.35 5.99 6.11
CA ALA A 34 -4.67 6.05 6.75
C ALA A 34 -5.80 5.64 5.80
N PHE A 35 -5.73 6.05 4.53
CA PHE A 35 -6.67 5.63 3.50
C PHE A 35 -6.64 4.12 3.27
N ILE A 36 -5.44 3.55 3.10
CA ILE A 36 -5.24 2.11 2.87
C ILE A 36 -5.72 1.28 4.06
N VAL A 37 -5.41 1.69 5.30
CA VAL A 37 -5.92 1.05 6.52
C VAL A 37 -7.44 1.13 6.58
N GLY A 38 -8.02 2.29 6.27
CA GLY A 38 -9.48 2.45 6.24
C GLY A 38 -10.15 1.55 5.21
N TYR A 39 -9.54 1.41 4.02
CA TYR A 39 -10.01 0.50 2.98
C TYR A 39 -9.98 -0.96 3.46
N ASP A 40 -8.85 -1.43 4.00
CA ASP A 40 -8.72 -2.81 4.50
C ASP A 40 -9.75 -3.11 5.60
N GLN A 41 -9.89 -2.20 6.56
CA GLN A 41 -10.84 -2.34 7.67
C GLN A 41 -12.29 -2.39 7.18
N ALA A 42 -12.66 -1.56 6.21
CA ALA A 42 -13.99 -1.57 5.61
C ALA A 42 -14.24 -2.89 4.86
N ALA A 43 -13.29 -3.34 4.03
CA ALA A 43 -13.41 -4.60 3.30
C ALA A 43 -13.62 -5.78 4.27
N ARG A 44 -12.77 -5.90 5.30
CA ARG A 44 -12.84 -6.97 6.31
C ARG A 44 -14.14 -6.92 7.11
N ARG A 45 -14.63 -5.73 7.47
CA ARG A 45 -15.92 -5.56 8.17
C ARG A 45 -17.11 -6.04 7.34
N HIS A 46 -17.02 -5.96 6.02
CA HIS A 46 -18.10 -6.30 5.09
C HIS A 46 -17.86 -7.62 4.34
N GLY A 47 -16.91 -8.45 4.80
CA GLY A 47 -16.67 -9.80 4.26
C GLY A 47 -15.83 -9.86 2.98
N GLY A 48 -15.23 -8.74 2.57
CA GLY A 48 -14.25 -8.70 1.47
C GLY A 48 -12.85 -9.12 1.93
N PRO A 49 -11.96 -9.50 0.98
CA PRO A 49 -10.60 -9.96 1.30
C PRO A 49 -9.70 -8.81 1.80
N GLY A 50 -9.97 -7.56 1.42
CA GLY A 50 -9.14 -6.42 1.77
C GLY A 50 -7.67 -6.66 1.40
N LEU A 51 -6.76 -6.32 2.29
CA LEU A 51 -5.32 -6.58 2.15
C LEU A 51 -4.87 -7.79 2.98
N ASP A 52 -5.70 -8.83 3.08
CA ASP A 52 -5.32 -10.06 3.77
C ASP A 52 -4.03 -10.64 3.21
N GLY A 53 -3.09 -10.97 4.11
CA GLY A 53 -1.74 -11.45 3.77
C GLY A 53 -0.72 -10.39 3.34
N TRP A 54 -1.08 -9.09 3.28
CA TRP A 54 -0.16 -8.03 2.82
C TRP A 54 1.11 -7.92 3.67
N ARG A 55 0.97 -7.90 5.00
CA ARG A 55 2.10 -7.79 5.92
C ARG A 55 2.99 -9.03 5.86
N GLU A 56 2.38 -10.20 5.78
CA GLU A 56 3.06 -11.48 5.67
C GLU A 56 3.83 -11.59 4.34
N TRP A 57 3.23 -11.08 3.26
CA TRP A 57 3.88 -10.99 1.96
C TRP A 57 5.12 -10.07 2.00
N LEU A 58 5.05 -8.91 2.68
CA LEU A 58 6.23 -8.05 2.88
C LEU A 58 7.36 -8.79 3.60
N MET A 59 7.03 -9.53 4.66
CA MET A 59 7.99 -10.34 5.42
C MET A 59 8.60 -11.49 4.62
N ALA A 60 7.82 -12.08 3.71
CA ALA A 60 8.29 -13.17 2.86
C ALA A 60 9.21 -12.68 1.74
N ASN A 61 9.04 -11.44 1.27
CA ASN A 61 9.74 -10.90 0.11
C ASN A 61 10.89 -9.94 0.46
N HIS A 62 10.92 -9.41 1.68
CA HIS A 62 11.90 -8.40 2.10
C HIS A 62 12.44 -8.68 3.50
N GLN A 63 13.69 -8.25 3.74
CA GLN A 63 14.31 -8.32 5.06
C GLN A 63 13.77 -7.20 5.97
N VAL A 64 12.64 -7.45 6.62
CA VAL A 64 11.96 -6.51 7.52
C VAL A 64 11.67 -7.13 8.88
N GLY A 65 11.47 -6.27 9.88
CA GLY A 65 11.10 -6.70 11.23
C GLY A 65 9.73 -7.37 11.26
N GLY A 66 9.68 -8.64 11.69
CA GLY A 66 8.42 -9.38 11.85
C GLY A 66 7.53 -8.86 12.97
N ASN A 67 8.08 -8.10 13.92
CA ASN A 67 7.32 -7.44 15.00
C ASN A 67 6.72 -6.09 14.60
N LEU A 68 6.94 -5.63 13.36
CA LEU A 68 6.48 -4.33 12.87
C LEU A 68 5.11 -4.43 12.19
N VAL A 69 4.37 -3.32 12.25
CA VAL A 69 3.22 -3.06 11.36
C VAL A 69 3.72 -2.80 9.93
N TRP A 70 2.87 -3.01 8.93
CA TRP A 70 3.29 -2.94 7.53
C TRP A 70 3.80 -1.53 7.16
N GLU A 71 3.27 -0.46 7.75
CA GLU A 71 3.72 0.92 7.49
C GLU A 71 5.19 1.10 7.88
N ALA A 72 5.59 0.52 9.01
CA ALA A 72 6.97 0.55 9.48
C ALA A 72 7.87 -0.37 8.63
N GLN A 73 7.36 -1.50 8.15
CA GLN A 73 8.08 -2.38 7.22
C GLN A 73 8.36 -1.67 5.88
N ILE A 74 7.38 -0.94 5.33
CA ILE A 74 7.56 -0.16 4.10
C ILE A 74 8.64 0.90 4.27
N ARG A 75 8.70 1.58 5.43
CA ARG A 75 9.78 2.53 5.73
C ARG A 75 11.14 1.84 5.78
N GLN A 76 11.25 0.66 6.39
CA GLN A 76 12.50 -0.10 6.40
C GLN A 76 12.95 -0.51 5.00
N ILE A 77 12.00 -0.89 4.13
CA ILE A 77 12.30 -1.27 2.74
C ILE A 77 12.76 -0.05 1.93
N ALA A 78 12.05 1.07 2.06
CA ALA A 78 12.35 2.29 1.31
C ALA A 78 13.62 3.00 1.81
N LEU A 79 13.91 2.92 3.11
CA LEU A 79 14.98 3.67 3.75
C LEU A 79 15.83 2.74 4.66
N PRO A 80 16.60 1.80 4.08
CA PRO A 80 17.32 0.78 4.85
C PRO A 80 18.39 1.34 5.78
N ASP A 81 18.99 2.49 5.42
CA ASP A 81 20.04 3.15 6.20
C ASP A 81 19.50 4.22 7.16
N TRP A 82 18.18 4.39 7.25
CA TRP A 82 17.57 5.44 8.06
C TRP A 82 17.60 5.11 9.55
N GLN A 83 18.12 6.03 10.34
CA GLN A 83 18.37 5.84 11.77
C GLN A 83 17.20 6.28 12.67
N GLY A 84 16.04 6.60 12.07
CA GLY A 84 14.81 6.86 12.82
C GLY A 84 14.71 8.26 13.41
N GLU A 85 15.09 9.30 12.66
CA GLU A 85 14.67 10.67 12.99
C GLU A 85 13.13 10.76 13.01
N TRP A 86 12.56 11.74 13.72
CA TRP A 86 11.10 11.79 13.93
C TRP A 86 10.33 12.07 12.63
N ASP A 87 10.90 12.89 11.76
CA ASP A 87 10.27 13.35 10.52
C ASP A 87 11.08 12.90 9.30
N LEU A 88 10.37 12.50 8.25
CA LEU A 88 10.97 12.28 6.93
C LEU A 88 11.19 13.63 6.25
N THR A 89 12.28 13.77 5.51
CA THR A 89 12.37 14.88 4.55
C THR A 89 11.29 14.72 3.47
N PRO A 90 10.87 15.80 2.79
CA PRO A 90 9.90 15.70 1.70
C PRO A 90 10.31 14.68 0.62
N GLU A 91 11.59 14.60 0.29
CA GLU A 91 12.13 13.67 -0.69
C GLU A 91 12.04 12.22 -0.19
N GLN A 92 12.34 11.99 1.09
CA GLN A 92 12.15 10.67 1.71
C GLN A 92 10.68 10.28 1.75
N GLU A 93 9.77 11.20 2.07
CA GLU A 93 8.34 10.92 2.10
C GLU A 93 7.81 10.53 0.72
N VAL A 94 8.21 11.25 -0.34
CA VAL A 94 7.91 10.90 -1.73
C VAL A 94 8.47 9.52 -2.08
N HIS A 95 9.73 9.24 -1.71
CA HIS A 95 10.34 7.95 -1.98
C HIS A 95 9.61 6.80 -1.29
N VAL A 96 9.21 6.97 -0.01
CA VAL A 96 8.44 5.95 0.72
C VAL A 96 7.07 5.74 0.08
N LEU A 97 6.41 6.79 -0.41
CA LEU A 97 5.15 6.67 -1.14
C LEU A 97 5.31 5.88 -2.45
N ASP A 98 6.36 6.15 -3.22
CA ASP A 98 6.65 5.42 -4.46
C ASP A 98 6.88 3.92 -4.18
N VAL A 99 7.66 3.61 -3.15
CA VAL A 99 7.91 2.22 -2.72
C VAL A 99 6.63 1.56 -2.22
N LEU A 100 5.81 2.26 -1.43
CA LEU A 100 4.50 1.76 -0.97
C LEU A 100 3.63 1.33 -2.15
N PHE A 101 3.44 2.21 -3.13
CA PHE A 101 2.56 1.93 -4.26
C PHE A 101 3.12 0.85 -5.19
N ALA A 102 4.44 0.79 -5.39
CA ALA A 102 5.07 -0.25 -6.18
C ALA A 102 4.92 -1.65 -5.54
N LEU A 103 5.12 -1.75 -4.23
CA LEU A 103 4.98 -3.01 -3.51
C LEU A 103 3.51 -3.45 -3.45
N LEU A 104 2.59 -2.50 -3.28
CA LEU A 104 1.15 -2.80 -3.28
C LEU A 104 0.70 -3.31 -4.65
N ASP A 105 1.13 -2.69 -5.75
CA ASP A 105 0.85 -3.19 -7.11
C ASP A 105 1.36 -4.62 -7.31
N LYS A 106 2.60 -4.90 -6.86
CA LYS A 106 3.20 -6.24 -6.98
C LYS A 106 2.43 -7.30 -6.19
N PHE A 107 2.09 -7.01 -4.93
CA PHE A 107 1.30 -7.91 -4.10
C PHE A 107 -0.07 -8.21 -4.72
N LEU A 108 -0.77 -7.19 -5.20
CA LEU A 108 -2.09 -7.35 -5.81
C LEU A 108 -2.00 -8.10 -7.15
N ALA A 109 -0.95 -7.88 -7.93
CA ALA A 109 -0.70 -8.63 -9.16
C ALA A 109 -0.48 -10.13 -8.91
N GLU A 110 0.30 -10.48 -7.89
CA GLU A 110 0.54 -11.88 -7.51
C GLU A 110 -0.75 -12.54 -6.99
N ARG A 111 -1.57 -11.79 -6.25
CA ARG A 111 -2.82 -12.28 -5.68
C ARG A 111 -3.92 -12.51 -6.71
N GLU A 112 -3.99 -11.68 -7.75
CA GLU A 112 -4.93 -11.88 -8.87
C GLU A 112 -4.61 -13.15 -9.68
N GLY A 113 -3.35 -13.62 -9.63
CA GLY A 113 -2.87 -14.80 -10.35
C GLY A 113 -3.01 -14.69 -11.88
N PRO A 114 -2.51 -15.67 -12.64
CA PRO A 114 -2.76 -15.75 -14.09
C PRO A 114 -4.19 -16.22 -14.45
N ASP A 115 -4.99 -16.72 -13.50
CA ASP A 115 -6.22 -17.50 -13.76
C ASP A 115 -7.56 -16.74 -13.61
N SER A 116 -7.58 -15.41 -13.75
CA SER A 116 -8.86 -14.67 -13.82
C SER A 116 -9.51 -14.67 -15.24
N GLN A 117 -9.09 -15.55 -16.14
CA GLN A 117 -9.72 -15.79 -17.45
C GLN A 117 -9.78 -17.31 -17.75
N THR A 118 -10.75 -18.01 -17.17
CA THR A 118 -11.30 -19.24 -17.75
C THR A 118 -12.80 -19.29 -17.52
#